data_AF-A0A2V7JS46-F1
#
_entry.id   AF-A0A2V7JS46-F1
#
_cell.length_a   1.000
_cell.length_b   1.000
_cell.length_c   1.000
_cell.angle_alpha   90.00
_cell.angle_beta   90.00
_cell.angle_gamma   90.00
#
_symmetry.space_group_name_H-M   'P 1'
#
loop_
_entity.id
_entity.type
_entity.pdbx_description
1 polymer ?
#
loop_
_entity_poly.entity_id
_entity_poly.type
_entity_poly.pdbx_seq_one_letter_code
_entity_poly.pdbx_strand_id
1 'polypeptide(L)'
;MRTRAIVKGDLMSSPALPLPARPSLEQLRKQAKDLLRHYRAGDQAASSRIRARHPHPRRDPEFTLADAQLVIAREYGFESWAKLKHHVEAVQRPADFDEPQWGRDTWPFLVAVYQGDEATVRRMLSDNPSLSRAEYAYLQPL
;
A
#
# COMPACT_ATOMS: atom_id res chain seq x y z
N MET A 1 -8.47 15.09 -40.89
CA MET A 1 -7.99 13.70 -40.94
C MET A 1 -6.68 13.57 -40.16
N ARG A 2 -6.72 12.94 -38.98
CA ARG A 2 -5.73 11.98 -38.45
C ARG A 2 -6.25 11.47 -37.11
N THR A 3 -6.09 10.16 -36.94
CA THR A 3 -6.94 9.28 -36.16
C THR A 3 -6.14 8.72 -34.99
N ARG A 4 -6.81 8.61 -33.84
CA ARG A 4 -6.55 7.70 -32.68
C ARG A 4 -5.22 7.82 -31.93
N ALA A 5 -5.37 7.97 -30.61
CA ALA A 5 -4.98 6.92 -29.68
C ALA A 5 -5.88 6.98 -28.43
N ILE A 6 -6.84 6.06 -28.35
CA ILE A 6 -7.55 5.74 -27.11
C ILE A 6 -6.59 4.82 -26.35
N VAL A 7 -5.92 5.34 -25.33
CA VAL A 7 -5.19 4.49 -24.38
C VAL A 7 -6.21 3.96 -23.39
N LYS A 8 -6.47 2.66 -23.53
CA LYS A 8 -7.20 1.81 -22.60
C LYS A 8 -6.30 1.55 -21.40
N GLY A 9 -6.62 2.17 -20.27
CA GLY A 9 -6.02 1.90 -18.96
C GLY A 9 -7.11 2.11 -17.93
N ASP A 10 -7.42 1.05 -17.20
CA ASP A 10 -8.59 0.92 -16.34
C ASP A 10 -8.80 2.09 -15.38
N LEU A 11 -10.08 2.44 -15.21
CA LEU A 11 -10.59 3.27 -14.13
C LEU A 11 -10.21 2.64 -12.78
N MET A 12 -9.04 3.00 -12.25
CA MET A 12 -8.69 2.76 -10.85
C MET A 12 -9.71 3.53 -10.01
N SER A 13 -10.57 2.79 -9.31
CA SER A 13 -11.51 3.34 -8.35
C SER A 13 -10.75 4.24 -7.38
N SER A 14 -11.11 5.53 -7.33
CA SER A 14 -10.44 6.51 -6.49
C SER A 14 -10.35 6.01 -5.03
N PRO A 15 -9.16 6.03 -4.40
CA PRO A 15 -9.02 5.62 -3.01
C PRO A 15 -9.88 6.53 -2.13
N ALA A 16 -10.69 5.93 -1.25
CA ALA A 16 -11.58 6.68 -0.38
C ALA A 16 -10.82 7.40 0.75
N LEU A 17 -9.64 6.90 1.10
CA LEU A 17 -8.71 7.49 2.05
C LEU A 17 -7.28 7.44 1.50
N PRO A 18 -6.51 8.55 1.54
CA PRO A 18 -5.09 8.51 1.27
C PRO A 18 -4.39 7.69 2.38
N LEU A 19 -3.42 6.86 1.99
CA LEU A 19 -2.55 6.21 2.98
C LEU A 19 -1.78 7.29 3.77
N PRO A 20 -1.61 7.13 5.10
CA PRO A 20 -0.78 8.04 5.87
C PRO A 20 0.68 7.98 5.39
N ALA A 21 1.43 9.09 5.53
CA ALA A 21 2.80 9.23 5.06
C ALA A 21 3.80 8.17 5.58
N ARG A 22 3.44 7.45 6.66
CA ARG A 22 4.14 6.28 7.17
C ARG A 22 3.12 5.17 7.47
N PRO A 23 2.72 4.37 6.47
CA PRO A 23 1.74 3.35 6.70
C PRO A 23 2.34 2.21 7.52
N SER A 24 1.71 1.86 8.65
CA SER A 24 2.14 0.76 9.52
C SER A 24 1.20 -0.43 9.36
N LEU A 25 1.76 -1.57 8.96
CA LEU A 25 1.00 -2.82 8.81
C LEU A 25 0.34 -3.27 10.12
N GLU A 26 0.97 -2.99 11.26
CA GLU A 26 0.39 -3.28 12.58
C GLU A 26 -0.87 -2.45 12.85
N GLN A 27 -0.84 -1.15 12.54
CA GLN A 27 -2.00 -0.28 12.68
C GLN A 27 -3.15 -0.74 11.77
N LEU A 28 -2.85 -1.13 10.53
CA LEU A 28 -3.85 -1.65 9.58
C LEU A 28 -4.47 -2.98 10.08
N ARG A 29 -3.67 -3.87 10.68
CA ARG A 29 -4.18 -5.10 11.32
C ARG A 29 -5.08 -4.78 12.51
N LYS A 30 -4.74 -3.75 13.31
CA LYS A 30 -5.57 -3.30 14.44
C LYS A 30 -6.91 -2.76 13.94
N GLN A 31 -6.90 -1.93 12.91
CA GLN A 31 -8.13 -1.41 12.27
C GLN A 31 -9.05 -2.53 11.78
N ALA A 32 -8.49 -3.58 11.15
CA ALA A 32 -9.28 -4.73 10.70
C ALA A 32 -9.92 -5.50 11.88
N LYS A 33 -9.18 -5.69 12.99
CA LYS A 33 -9.71 -6.35 14.20
C LYS A 33 -10.82 -5.53 14.85
N ASP A 34 -10.65 -4.21 14.94
CA ASP A 34 -11.65 -3.33 15.53
C ASP A 34 -12.90 -3.27 14.64
N LEU A 35 -12.76 -3.21 13.32
CA LEU A 35 -13.90 -3.28 12.39
C LEU A 35 -14.72 -4.57 12.60
N LEU A 36 -14.05 -5.73 12.71
CA LEU A 36 -14.69 -7.01 12.99
C LEU A 36 -15.44 -6.98 14.33
N ARG A 37 -14.82 -6.42 15.38
CA ARG A 37 -15.43 -6.29 16.72
C ARG A 37 -16.69 -5.43 16.68
N HIS A 38 -16.63 -4.26 16.05
CA HIS A 38 -17.78 -3.36 15.91
C HIS A 38 -18.90 -4.01 15.11
N TYR A 39 -18.58 -4.70 14.02
CA TYR A 39 -19.57 -5.43 13.22
C TYR A 39 -20.29 -6.51 14.05
N ARG A 40 -19.54 -7.30 14.82
CA ARG A 40 -20.09 -8.32 15.74
C ARG A 40 -20.94 -7.72 16.87
N ALA A 41 -20.63 -6.51 17.30
CA ALA A 41 -21.41 -5.78 18.29
C ALA A 41 -22.71 -5.16 17.72
N GLY A 42 -23.00 -5.35 16.43
CA GLY A 42 -24.20 -4.80 15.79
C GLY A 42 -24.10 -3.32 15.42
N ASP A 43 -22.88 -2.77 15.36
CA ASP A 43 -22.65 -1.37 15.01
C ASP A 43 -23.11 -1.08 13.58
N GLN A 44 -24.05 -0.14 13.43
CA GLN A 44 -24.62 0.25 12.15
C GLN A 44 -23.62 1.00 11.25
N ALA A 45 -22.70 1.77 11.83
CA ALA A 45 -21.66 2.47 11.08
C ALA A 45 -20.67 1.46 10.49
N ALA A 46 -20.24 0.47 11.28
CA ALA A 46 -19.41 -0.63 10.79
C ALA A 46 -20.10 -1.42 9.67
N SER A 47 -21.38 -1.74 9.85
CA SER A 47 -22.19 -2.45 8.84
C SER A 47 -22.29 -1.67 7.52
N SER A 48 -22.50 -0.36 7.60
CA SER A 48 -22.58 0.52 6.43
C SER A 48 -21.23 0.61 5.69
N ARG A 49 -20.14 0.75 6.46
CA ARG A 49 -18.76 0.77 5.94
C ARG A 49 -18.42 -0.51 5.18
N ILE A 50 -18.77 -1.67 5.74
CA ILE A 50 -18.55 -2.98 5.11
C ILE A 50 -19.34 -3.09 3.80
N ARG A 51 -20.65 -2.78 3.79
CA ARG A 51 -21.49 -2.89 2.57
C ARG A 51 -21.01 -1.99 1.43
N ALA A 52 -20.52 -0.79 1.75
CA ALA A 52 -20.01 0.16 0.76
C ALA A 52 -18.75 -0.35 0.01
N ARG A 53 -17.99 -1.26 0.63
CA ARG A 53 -16.71 -1.77 0.09
C ARG A 53 -16.73 -3.27 -0.21
N HIS A 54 -17.76 -3.96 0.24
CA HIS A 54 -17.94 -5.39 0.06
C HIS A 54 -19.42 -5.65 -0.27
N PRO A 55 -19.82 -5.64 -1.55
CA PRO A 55 -21.23 -5.64 -1.96
C PRO A 55 -22.03 -6.86 -1.49
N HIS A 56 -21.35 -7.97 -1.19
CA HIS A 56 -21.96 -9.20 -0.68
C HIS A 56 -21.12 -9.77 0.48
N PRO A 57 -21.07 -9.08 1.63
CA PRO A 57 -20.33 -9.57 2.78
C PRO A 57 -21.07 -10.74 3.39
N ARG A 58 -20.31 -11.77 3.81
CA ARG A 58 -20.83 -12.76 4.73
C ARG A 58 -21.43 -12.05 5.94
N ARG A 59 -22.56 -12.55 6.42
CA ARG A 59 -23.19 -12.01 7.63
C ARG A 59 -22.50 -12.61 8.85
N ASP A 60 -22.66 -11.97 9.99
CA ASP A 60 -22.30 -12.60 11.25
C ASP A 60 -23.07 -13.94 11.41
N PRO A 61 -22.43 -15.03 11.88
CA PRO A 61 -21.06 -15.15 12.41
C PRO A 61 -19.97 -15.49 11.38
N GLU A 62 -20.33 -15.65 10.11
CA GLU A 62 -19.41 -16.07 9.03
C GLU A 62 -18.49 -14.95 8.54
N PHE A 63 -18.72 -13.69 8.95
CA PHE A 63 -17.82 -12.58 8.64
C PHE A 63 -16.48 -12.74 9.38
N THR A 64 -15.41 -12.89 8.62
CA THR A 64 -14.08 -13.24 9.15
C THR A 64 -13.15 -12.03 9.27
N LEU A 65 -12.01 -12.22 9.93
CA LEU A 65 -10.93 -11.22 9.92
C LEU A 65 -10.40 -10.96 8.50
N ALA A 66 -10.40 -11.96 7.62
CA ALA A 66 -9.98 -11.79 6.23
C ALA A 66 -10.95 -10.87 5.45
N ASP A 67 -12.26 -10.97 5.73
CA ASP A 67 -13.26 -10.08 5.16
C ASP A 67 -13.06 -8.64 5.64
N ALA A 68 -12.77 -8.46 6.94
CA ALA A 68 -12.44 -7.14 7.50
C ALA A 68 -11.15 -6.56 6.88
N GLN A 69 -10.11 -7.37 6.70
CA GLN A 69 -8.86 -6.96 6.03
C GLN A 69 -9.09 -6.54 4.57
N LEU A 70 -9.99 -7.23 3.85
CA LEU A 70 -10.37 -6.87 2.49
C LEU A 70 -11.10 -5.53 2.43
N VAL A 71 -11.99 -5.25 3.38
CA VAL A 71 -12.66 -3.94 3.49
C VAL A 71 -11.62 -2.83 3.70
N ILE A 72 -10.68 -3.02 4.64
CA ILE A 72 -9.58 -2.06 4.87
C ILE A 72 -8.75 -1.86 3.61
N ALA A 73 -8.37 -2.93 2.90
CA ALA A 73 -7.61 -2.82 1.65
C ALA A 73 -8.34 -1.97 0.61
N ARG A 74 -9.64 -2.21 0.40
CA ARG A 74 -10.44 -1.47 -0.56
C ARG A 74 -10.63 -0.01 -0.20
N GLU A 75 -10.62 0.34 1.09
CA GLU A 75 -10.69 1.75 1.53
C GLU A 75 -9.45 2.55 1.15
N TYR A 76 -8.29 1.92 1.24
CA TYR A 76 -7.03 2.49 0.78
C TYR A 76 -6.79 2.28 -0.73
N GLY A 77 -7.77 1.77 -1.48
CA GLY A 77 -7.69 1.60 -2.93
C GLY A 77 -7.00 0.32 -3.42
N PHE A 78 -6.76 -0.66 -2.55
CA PHE A 78 -6.14 -1.94 -2.90
C PHE A 78 -7.19 -3.03 -3.10
N GLU A 79 -6.99 -3.84 -4.14
CA GLU A 79 -7.91 -4.95 -4.47
C GLU A 79 -7.85 -6.11 -3.47
N SER A 80 -6.74 -6.24 -2.74
CA SER A 80 -6.54 -7.30 -1.75
C SER A 80 -5.64 -6.85 -0.61
N TRP A 81 -5.78 -7.53 0.53
CA TRP A 81 -4.90 -7.33 1.68
C TRP A 81 -3.43 -7.60 1.36
N ALA A 82 -3.14 -8.60 0.52
CA ALA A 82 -1.77 -8.91 0.10
C ALA A 82 -1.14 -7.75 -0.70
N LYS A 83 -1.92 -7.11 -1.59
CA LYS A 83 -1.46 -5.93 -2.35
C LYS A 83 -1.20 -4.72 -1.44
N LEU A 84 -2.09 -4.47 -0.48
CA LEU A 84 -1.88 -3.43 0.54
C LEU A 84 -0.61 -3.73 1.36
N LYS A 85 -0.47 -4.96 1.85
CA LYS A 85 0.69 -5.38 2.64
C LYS A 85 1.99 -5.18 1.86
N HIS A 86 2.05 -5.66 0.62
CA HIS A 86 3.23 -5.51 -0.24
C HIS A 86 3.57 -4.04 -0.47
N HIS A 87 2.58 -3.18 -0.73
CA HIS A 87 2.81 -1.75 -0.87
C HIS A 87 3.36 -1.13 0.43
N VAL A 88 2.77 -1.49 1.57
CA VAL A 88 3.20 -1.00 2.88
C VAL A 88 4.62 -1.46 3.21
N GLU A 89 4.98 -2.71 2.90
CA GLU A 89 6.34 -3.25 3.07
C GLU A 89 7.34 -2.61 2.11
N ALA A 90 6.95 -2.31 0.86
CA ALA A 90 7.79 -1.63 -0.11
C ALA A 90 8.07 -0.16 0.25
N VAL A 91 7.14 0.50 0.97
CA VAL A 91 7.26 1.91 1.36
C VAL A 91 7.79 2.08 2.79
N GLN A 92 7.68 1.05 3.64
CA GLN A 92 8.31 1.06 4.96
C GLN A 92 9.80 0.79 4.85
N ARG A 93 10.59 1.76 5.31
CA ARG A 93 12.02 1.58 5.56
C ARG A 93 12.19 0.41 6.54
N PRO A 94 12.98 -0.63 6.23
CA PRO A 94 13.30 -1.70 7.18
C PRO A 94 13.83 -1.10 8.48
N ALA A 95 13.42 -1.65 9.63
CA ALA A 95 13.91 -1.19 10.93
C ALA A 95 15.44 -1.35 11.06
N ASP A 96 15.99 -2.35 10.36
CA ASP A 96 17.42 -2.64 10.26
C ASP A 96 18.08 -1.97 9.04
N PHE A 97 17.45 -0.95 8.46
CA PHE A 97 18.07 -0.18 7.38
C PHE A 97 19.26 0.61 7.93
N ASP A 98 20.45 0.09 7.67
CA ASP A 98 21.72 0.67 8.08
C ASP A 98 22.07 1.86 7.16
N GLU A 99 21.63 3.07 7.56
CA GLU A 99 21.90 4.32 6.85
C GLU A 99 23.42 4.55 6.58
N PRO A 100 24.35 4.24 7.50
CA PRO A 100 25.79 4.21 7.23
C PRO A 100 26.24 3.24 6.12
N GLN A 101 25.68 2.04 6.04
CA GLN A 101 26.06 1.03 5.03
C GLN A 101 25.39 1.29 3.67
N TRP A 102 24.15 1.79 3.66
CA TRP A 102 23.34 1.92 2.44
C TRP A 102 23.29 3.35 1.89
N GLY A 103 23.68 4.35 2.68
CA GLY A 103 23.60 5.76 2.31
C GLY A 103 22.20 6.36 2.52
N ARG A 104 22.16 7.63 2.92
CA ARG A 104 20.91 8.33 3.30
C ARG A 104 19.88 8.41 2.17
N ASP A 105 20.36 8.51 0.94
CA ASP A 105 19.54 8.79 -0.25
C ASP A 105 19.02 7.51 -0.93
N THR A 106 19.51 6.33 -0.52
CA THR A 106 19.13 5.05 -1.13
C THR A 106 17.66 4.70 -0.87
N TRP A 107 17.18 4.86 0.37
CA TRP A 107 15.78 4.56 0.66
C TRP A 107 14.81 5.50 -0.09
N PRO A 108 15.00 6.84 -0.06
CA PRO A 108 14.20 7.75 -0.89
C PRO A 108 14.27 7.45 -2.40
N PHE A 109 15.42 7.03 -2.91
CA PHE A 109 15.59 6.67 -4.33
C PHE A 109 14.77 5.43 -4.70
N LEU A 110 14.85 4.36 -3.91
CA LEU A 110 14.07 3.13 -4.13
C LEU A 110 12.56 3.39 -4.06
N VAL A 111 12.12 4.24 -3.12
CA VAL A 111 10.71 4.66 -3.03
C VAL A 111 10.28 5.42 -4.29
N ALA A 112 11.10 6.36 -4.78
CA ALA A 112 10.79 7.11 -6.00
C ALA A 112 10.70 6.20 -7.24
N VAL A 113 11.61 5.22 -7.38
CA VAL A 113 11.57 4.21 -8.44
C VAL A 113 10.30 3.36 -8.35
N TYR A 114 9.95 2.87 -7.15
CA TYR A 114 8.76 2.05 -6.95
C TYR A 114 7.45 2.79 -7.25
N GLN A 115 7.38 4.07 -6.88
CA GLN A 115 6.22 4.93 -7.16
C GLN A 115 6.16 5.42 -8.62
N GLY A 116 7.18 5.12 -9.44
CA GLY A 116 7.28 5.63 -10.80
C GLY A 116 7.48 7.15 -10.89
N ASP A 117 7.96 7.79 -9.81
CA ASP A 117 8.22 9.22 -9.77
C ASP A 117 9.53 9.54 -10.52
N GLU A 118 9.43 9.54 -11.85
CA GLU A 118 10.54 9.76 -12.75
C GLU A 118 11.24 11.12 -12.52
N ALA A 119 10.49 12.15 -12.15
CA ALA A 119 11.04 13.48 -11.88
C ALA A 119 11.98 13.44 -10.66
N THR A 120 11.54 12.78 -9.58
CA THR A 120 12.37 12.59 -8.39
C THR A 120 13.56 11.68 -8.67
N VAL A 121 13.38 10.58 -9.41
CA VAL A 121 14.47 9.67 -9.81
C VAL A 121 15.54 10.43 -10.62
N ARG A 122 15.15 11.19 -11.64
CA ARG A 122 16.09 11.97 -12.47
C ARG A 122 16.83 13.02 -11.67
N ARG A 123 16.15 13.73 -10.77
CA ARG A 123 16.77 14.71 -9.88
C ARG A 123 17.82 14.06 -8.99
N MET A 124 17.47 12.97 -8.33
CA MET A 124 18.38 12.26 -7.42
C MET A 124 19.59 11.67 -8.14
N LEU A 125 19.43 11.14 -9.36
CA LEU A 125 20.56 10.67 -10.18
C LEU A 125 21.45 11.81 -10.68
N SER A 126 20.89 13.00 -10.90
CA SER A 126 21.66 14.19 -11.28
C SER A 126 22.48 14.70 -10.10
N ASP A 127 21.89 14.74 -8.90
CA ASP A 127 22.54 15.19 -7.67
C ASP A 127 23.59 14.17 -7.17
N ASN A 128 23.29 12.87 -7.29
CA ASN A 128 24.20 11.79 -6.91
C ASN A 128 24.14 10.61 -7.89
N PRO A 129 25.01 10.59 -8.92
CA PRO A 129 25.06 9.53 -9.92
C PRO A 129 25.44 8.15 -9.37
N SER A 130 26.00 8.06 -8.15
CA SER A 130 26.39 6.77 -7.56
C SER A 130 25.18 5.91 -7.14
N LEU A 131 24.00 6.51 -7.00
CA LEU A 131 22.75 5.82 -6.66
C LEU A 131 22.34 4.77 -7.73
N SER A 132 22.80 4.92 -8.98
CA SER A 132 22.56 3.90 -10.02
C SER A 132 23.53 2.72 -9.97
N ARG A 133 24.62 2.82 -9.21
CA ARG A 133 25.73 1.84 -9.19
C ARG A 133 25.93 1.13 -7.87
N ALA A 134 25.22 1.55 -6.81
CA ALA A 134 25.33 0.88 -5.53
C ALA A 134 25.06 -0.62 -5.74
N GLU A 135 26.06 -1.45 -5.46
CA GLU A 135 25.96 -2.90 -5.51
C GLU A 135 24.96 -3.32 -4.43
N TYR A 136 23.69 -3.45 -4.81
CA TYR A 136 22.62 -3.80 -3.89
C TYR A 136 22.63 -5.30 -3.66
N ALA A 137 23.38 -5.73 -2.65
CA ALA A 137 23.41 -7.11 -2.17
C ALA A 137 21.99 -7.54 -1.78
N TYR A 138 21.35 -8.34 -2.64
CA TYR A 138 20.30 -9.26 -2.23
C TYR A 138 20.92 -10.24 -1.23
N LEU A 139 20.96 -9.89 0.05
CA LEU A 139 21.14 -10.90 1.09
C LEU A 139 19.80 -11.63 1.21
N GLN A 140 19.69 -12.73 0.45
CA GLN A 140 18.75 -13.79 0.78
C GLN A 140 19.01 -14.21 2.23
N PRO A 141 18.02 -14.17 3.15
CA PRO A 141 18.21 -14.78 4.44
C PRO A 141 18.27 -16.30 4.24
N LEU A 142 19.35 -16.90 4.76
CA LEU A 142 19.56 -18.35 4.91
C LEU A 142 18.47 -18.97 5.80
#